data_AF-A0A3R5QSS0-F1
#
_entry.id   AF-A0A3R5QSS0-F1
#
_cell.length_a   1.000
_cell.length_b   1.000
_cell.length_c   1.000
_cell.angle_alpha   90.00
_cell.angle_beta   90.00
_cell.angle_gamma   90.00
#
_symmetry.space_group_name_H-M   'P 1'
#
loop_
_entity.id
_entity.type
_entity.pdbx_description
1 polymer ?
#
loop_
_entity_poly.entity_id
_entity_poly.type
_entity_poly.pdbx_seq_one_letter_code
_entity_poly.pdbx_strand_id
1 'polypeptide(L)'
;MESKSSRPFYLQSDKSNLRIKITIGVILLVLALTTPPLFIILIAYAVYVVLQIKKNKSEEVKKFEEILHLYFDKDYRQCLDRCEEYNYKDNLKIHIIKALCLYEIKDYQGYIHLISSLSDKRLDEDIDVVLKLAQSYEYTEQSDKAKETYKRLVKYHPNSKFLKDKLG
;
A
#
# COMPACT_ATOMS: atom_id res chain seq x y z
N MET A 1 3.09 18.97 -6.42
CA MET A 1 3.12 17.59 -6.97
C MET A 1 4.01 16.75 -6.07
N GLU A 2 3.44 16.11 -5.06
CA GLU A 2 4.19 15.16 -4.23
C GLU A 2 4.66 14.00 -5.11
N SER A 3 5.95 13.67 -5.02
CA SER A 3 6.49 12.54 -5.77
C SER A 3 5.77 11.27 -5.32
N LYS A 4 5.27 10.48 -6.28
CA LYS A 4 4.62 9.17 -6.02
C LYS A 4 5.51 8.17 -5.25
N SER A 5 6.77 8.51 -4.99
CA SER A 5 7.80 7.62 -4.43
C SER A 5 7.88 7.60 -2.90
N SER A 6 7.16 8.45 -2.16
CA SER A 6 7.24 8.48 -0.68
C SER A 6 6.10 7.77 0.04
N ARG A 7 5.08 7.29 -0.69
CA ARG A 7 3.89 6.67 -0.09
C ARG A 7 4.17 5.20 0.27
N PRO A 8 3.65 4.69 1.39
CA PRO A 8 3.71 3.27 1.73
C PRO A 8 3.15 2.39 0.61
N PHE A 9 3.64 1.15 0.48
CA PHE A 9 3.31 0.28 -0.65
C PHE A 9 1.80 -0.01 -0.79
N TYR A 10 1.07 -0.03 0.32
CA TYR A 10 -0.38 -0.25 0.34
C TYR A 10 -1.18 0.99 -0.07
N LEU A 11 -0.58 2.18 -0.11
CA LEU A 11 -1.21 3.41 -0.61
C LEU A 11 -0.81 3.74 -2.06
N GLN A 12 -0.10 2.82 -2.72
CA GLN A 12 0.31 2.97 -4.11
C GLN A 12 -0.65 2.22 -5.03
N SER A 13 -1.33 2.97 -5.90
CA SER A 13 -2.05 2.40 -7.04
C SER A 13 -1.06 1.84 -8.05
N ASP A 14 -1.32 0.65 -8.61
CA ASP A 14 -0.52 0.06 -9.69
C ASP A 14 -0.69 0.78 -11.04
N LYS A 15 -1.14 2.06 -11.04
CA LYS A 15 -1.29 2.89 -12.24
C LYS A 15 0.02 2.87 -13.03
N SER A 16 0.05 2.03 -14.04
CA SER A 16 1.19 1.99 -14.93
C SER A 16 1.28 3.34 -15.61
N ASN A 17 2.45 3.99 -15.54
CA ASN A 17 2.69 5.27 -16.20
C ASN A 17 2.66 5.06 -17.73
N LEU A 18 1.45 5.02 -18.29
CA LEU A 18 1.19 4.74 -19.70
C LEU A 18 1.99 5.70 -20.59
N ARG A 19 2.14 6.95 -20.16
CA ARG A 19 2.98 7.95 -20.84
C ARG A 19 4.43 7.49 -21.00
N ILE A 20 5.06 6.98 -19.93
CA ILE A 20 6.45 6.48 -19.98
C ILE A 20 6.54 5.25 -20.88
N LYS A 21 5.56 4.34 -20.82
CA LYS A 21 5.52 3.16 -21.70
C LYS A 21 5.37 3.53 -23.17
N ILE A 22 4.55 4.53 -23.48
CA ILE A 22 4.42 5.07 -24.84
C ILE A 22 5.76 5.69 -25.29
N THR A 23 6.42 6.49 -24.44
CA THR A 23 7.72 7.08 -24.76
C THR A 23 8.78 6.01 -25.06
N ILE A 24 8.87 4.96 -24.24
CA ILE A 24 9.79 3.83 -24.48
C ILE A 24 9.44 3.12 -25.80
N GLY A 25 8.15 2.93 -26.08
CA GLY A 25 7.68 2.36 -27.35
C GLY A 25 8.11 3.17 -28.57
N VAL A 26 8.04 4.50 -28.49
CA VAL A 26 8.51 5.40 -29.57
C VAL A 26 10.02 5.31 -29.75
N ILE A 27 10.80 5.25 -28.66
CA ILE A 27 12.26 5.08 -28.74
C ILE A 27 12.61 3.74 -29.41
N LEU A 28 11.95 2.65 -29.01
CA LEU A 28 12.15 1.32 -29.61
C LEU A 28 11.77 1.31 -31.09
N LEU A 29 10.73 2.04 -31.49
CA LEU A 29 10.34 2.20 -32.90
C LEU A 29 11.45 2.85 -33.72
N VAL A 30 12.02 3.97 -33.24
CA VAL A 30 13.10 4.68 -33.94
C VAL A 30 14.34 3.80 -34.09
N LEU A 31 14.70 3.04 -33.04
CA LEU A 31 15.81 2.07 -33.10
C LEU A 31 15.54 0.91 -34.05
N ALA A 32 14.29 0.43 -34.13
CA ALA A 32 13.93 -0.65 -35.05
C ALA A 32 14.02 -0.24 -36.53
N LEU A 33 13.83 1.04 -36.85
CA LEU A 33 14.02 1.55 -38.22
C LEU A 33 15.48 1.49 -38.68
N THR A 34 16.44 1.64 -37.78
CA THR A 34 17.88 1.59 -38.12
C THR A 34 18.46 0.18 -38.03
N THR A 35 17.84 -0.71 -37.25
CA THR A 35 18.32 -2.08 -37.01
C THR A 35 17.16 -3.09 -37.14
N PRO A 36 17.01 -3.75 -38.31
CA PRO A 36 15.92 -4.68 -38.59
C PRO A 36 15.64 -5.77 -37.53
N PRO A 37 16.63 -6.39 -36.84
CA PRO A 37 16.31 -7.41 -35.83
C PRO A 37 15.57 -6.86 -34.59
N LEU A 38 15.60 -5.55 -34.32
CA LEU A 38 14.88 -4.97 -33.19
C LEU A 38 13.35 -4.95 -33.37
N PHE A 39 12.83 -5.20 -34.59
CA PHE A 39 11.38 -5.34 -34.80
C PHE A 39 10.77 -6.46 -33.95
N ILE A 40 11.50 -7.55 -33.69
CA ILE A 40 11.03 -8.64 -32.84
C ILE A 40 10.84 -8.14 -31.39
N ILE A 41 11.80 -7.35 -30.88
CA ILE A 41 11.73 -6.75 -29.55
C ILE A 41 10.59 -5.75 -29.46
N LEU A 42 10.38 -4.94 -30.51
CA LEU A 42 9.28 -3.99 -30.57
C LEU A 42 7.91 -4.69 -30.53
N ILE A 43 7.74 -5.79 -31.28
CA ILE A 43 6.50 -6.58 -31.27
C ILE A 43 6.25 -7.18 -29.88
N ALA A 44 7.27 -7.79 -29.27
CA ALA A 44 7.17 -8.34 -27.92
C ALA A 44 6.80 -7.24 -26.89
N TYR A 45 7.40 -6.06 -27.01
CA TYR A 45 7.09 -4.90 -26.18
C TYR A 45 5.64 -4.40 -26.39
N ALA A 46 5.18 -4.33 -27.64
CA ALA A 46 3.81 -3.94 -27.95
C ALA A 46 2.79 -4.90 -27.32
N VAL A 47 3.02 -6.22 -27.43
CA VAL A 47 2.18 -7.24 -26.78
C VAL A 47 2.18 -7.04 -25.26
N TYR A 48 3.35 -6.82 -24.64
CA TYR A 48 3.46 -6.52 -23.21
C TYR A 48 2.65 -5.28 -22.81
N VAL A 49 2.72 -4.19 -23.57
CA VAL A 49 1.96 -2.97 -23.29
C VAL A 49 0.45 -3.21 -23.41
N VAL A 50 -0.01 -3.96 -24.40
CA VAL A 50 -1.43 -4.32 -24.55
C VAL A 50 -1.93 -5.14 -23.36
N LEU A 51 -1.18 -6.14 -22.92
CA LEU A 51 -1.52 -6.93 -21.72
C LEU A 51 -1.60 -6.06 -20.47
N GLN A 52 -0.69 -5.10 -20.33
CA GLN A 52 -0.69 -4.14 -19.23
C GLN A 52 -1.87 -3.17 -19.28
N ILE A 53 -2.27 -2.70 -20.46
CA ILE A 53 -3.47 -1.86 -20.62
C ILE A 53 -4.72 -2.65 -20.23
N LYS A 54 -4.81 -3.92 -20.64
CA LYS A 54 -5.92 -4.80 -20.24
C LYS A 54 -5.96 -5.01 -18.73
N LYS A 55 -4.79 -5.23 -18.10
CA LYS A 55 -4.67 -5.32 -16.64
C LYS A 55 -5.07 -4.02 -15.93
N ASN A 56 -4.65 -2.85 -16.42
CA ASN A 56 -5.02 -1.56 -15.81
C ASN A 56 -6.49 -1.20 -16.01
N LYS A 57 -7.11 -1.68 -17.09
CA LYS A 57 -8.55 -1.58 -17.29
C LYS A 57 -9.33 -2.62 -16.47
N SER A 58 -8.65 -3.54 -15.81
CA SER A 58 -9.28 -4.51 -14.91
C SER A 58 -10.12 -3.74 -13.90
N GLU A 59 -11.32 -4.25 -13.66
CA GLU A 59 -12.25 -3.74 -12.68
C GLU A 59 -11.59 -3.60 -11.30
N GLU A 60 -10.70 -4.53 -10.97
CA GLU A 60 -9.95 -4.57 -9.71
C GLU A 60 -9.10 -3.31 -9.45
N VAL A 61 -8.42 -2.81 -10.49
CA VAL A 61 -7.55 -1.63 -10.36
C VAL A 61 -8.41 -0.39 -10.12
N LYS A 62 -9.54 -0.27 -10.83
CA LYS A 62 -10.48 0.84 -10.65
C LYS A 62 -11.09 0.83 -9.24
N LYS A 63 -11.48 -0.35 -8.77
CA LYS A 63 -12.06 -0.56 -7.44
C LYS A 63 -11.06 -0.23 -6.34
N PHE A 64 -9.81 -0.67 -6.48
CA PHE A 64 -8.75 -0.29 -5.55
C PHE A 64 -8.46 1.22 -5.55
N GLU A 65 -8.51 1.88 -6.71
CA GLU A 65 -8.38 3.33 -6.80
C GLU A 65 -9.53 4.06 -6.11
N GLU A 66 -10.75 3.56 -6.20
CA GLU A 66 -11.91 4.08 -5.47
C GLU A 66 -11.69 4.00 -3.95
N ILE A 67 -11.24 2.86 -3.44
CA ILE A 67 -10.87 2.69 -2.01
C ILE A 67 -9.82 3.72 -1.60
N LEU A 68 -8.75 3.88 -2.40
CA LEU A 68 -7.71 4.86 -2.10
C LEU A 68 -8.25 6.29 -2.09
N HIS A 69 -9.15 6.63 -3.02
CA HIS A 69 -9.78 7.94 -3.07
C HIS A 69 -10.58 8.22 -1.79
N LEU A 70 -11.44 7.28 -1.37
CA LEU A 70 -12.20 7.38 -0.13
C LEU A 70 -11.29 7.53 1.10
N TYR A 71 -10.20 6.76 1.15
CA TYR A 71 -9.21 6.86 2.22
C TYR A 71 -8.53 8.25 2.28
N PHE A 72 -8.09 8.78 1.13
CA PHE A 72 -7.44 10.09 1.07
C PHE A 72 -8.41 11.26 1.33
N ASP A 73 -9.68 11.09 0.95
CA ASP A 73 -10.75 12.04 1.27
C ASP A 73 -11.23 11.96 2.72
N LYS A 74 -10.68 11.02 3.49
CA LYS A 74 -11.01 10.76 4.90
C LYS A 74 -12.45 10.28 5.12
N ASP A 75 -13.09 9.74 4.10
CA ASP A 75 -14.38 9.07 4.24
C ASP A 75 -14.17 7.61 4.67
N TYR A 76 -13.74 7.44 5.92
CA TYR A 76 -13.32 6.14 6.45
C TYR A 76 -14.47 5.14 6.54
N ARG A 77 -15.72 5.60 6.74
CA ARG A 77 -16.88 4.71 6.82
C ARG A 77 -17.20 4.12 5.45
N GLN A 78 -17.33 4.95 4.42
CA GLN A 78 -17.53 4.45 3.07
C GLN A 78 -16.33 3.62 2.61
N CYS A 79 -15.11 4.02 2.98
CA CYS A 79 -13.91 3.25 2.66
C CYS A 79 -13.98 1.82 3.26
N LEU A 80 -14.45 1.67 4.50
CA LEU A 80 -14.64 0.37 5.14
C LEU A 80 -15.70 -0.45 4.41
N ASP A 81 -16.86 0.13 4.10
CA ASP A 81 -17.93 -0.56 3.39
C ASP A 81 -17.43 -1.09 2.03
N ARG A 82 -16.68 -0.26 1.29
CA ARG A 82 -16.04 -0.70 0.05
C ARG A 82 -15.03 -1.81 0.29
N CYS A 83 -14.17 -1.70 1.30
CA CYS A 83 -13.23 -2.76 1.63
C CYS A 83 -13.92 -4.11 1.94
N GLU A 84 -15.11 -4.10 2.55
CA GLU A 84 -15.89 -5.33 2.84
C GLU A 84 -16.60 -5.89 1.61
N GLU A 85 -17.13 -5.03 0.74
CA GLU A 85 -17.68 -5.45 -0.56
C GLU A 85 -16.65 -6.19 -1.40
N TYR A 86 -15.37 -5.80 -1.27
CA TYR A 86 -14.25 -6.42 -1.95
C TYR A 86 -13.64 -7.56 -1.12
N ASN A 87 -14.33 -8.71 -1.08
CA ASN A 87 -13.85 -9.96 -0.47
C ASN A 87 -12.66 -10.60 -1.23
N TYR A 88 -11.56 -9.87 -1.38
CA TYR A 88 -10.28 -10.42 -1.81
C TYR A 88 -9.54 -10.92 -0.58
N LYS A 89 -9.81 -12.18 -0.19
CA LYS A 89 -9.14 -12.84 0.95
C LYS A 89 -7.62 -12.65 1.00
N ASP A 90 -6.98 -12.42 -0.14
CA ASP A 90 -5.51 -12.33 -0.23
C ASP A 90 -4.96 -10.95 -0.61
N ASN A 91 -5.79 -9.89 -0.71
CA ASN A 91 -5.24 -8.56 -1.02
C ASN A 91 -4.77 -7.84 0.25
N LEU A 92 -3.50 -8.05 0.58
CA LEU A 92 -2.85 -7.41 1.73
C LEU A 92 -3.03 -5.89 1.74
N LYS A 93 -2.93 -5.19 0.59
CA LYS A 93 -3.05 -3.73 0.54
C LYS A 93 -4.42 -3.26 1.06
N ILE A 94 -5.49 -3.94 0.65
CA ILE A 94 -6.87 -3.63 1.07
C ILE A 94 -7.04 -3.89 2.57
N HIS A 95 -6.52 -5.01 3.08
CA HIS A 95 -6.60 -5.31 4.51
C HIS A 95 -5.87 -4.28 5.37
N ILE A 96 -4.73 -3.77 4.90
CA ILE A 96 -4.01 -2.69 5.59
C ILE A 96 -4.82 -1.39 5.56
N ILE A 97 -5.36 -0.99 4.41
CA ILE A 97 -6.21 0.22 4.33
C ILE A 97 -7.44 0.08 5.23
N LYS A 98 -8.09 -1.09 5.23
CA LYS A 98 -9.20 -1.41 6.11
C LYS A 98 -8.81 -1.24 7.58
N ALA A 99 -7.66 -1.79 7.99
CA ALA A 99 -7.14 -1.60 9.33
C ALA A 99 -6.94 -0.11 9.63
N LEU A 100 -6.25 0.62 8.78
CA LEU A 100 -6.04 2.07 8.97
C LEU A 100 -7.37 2.82 9.12
N CYS A 101 -8.40 2.48 8.34
CA CYS A 101 -9.74 3.06 8.54
C CYS A 101 -10.32 2.75 9.92
N LEU A 102 -10.20 1.49 10.40
CA LEU A 102 -10.63 1.10 11.76
C LEU A 102 -9.93 1.94 12.84
N TYR A 103 -8.63 2.19 12.68
CA TYR A 103 -7.88 3.05 13.58
C TYR A 103 -8.43 4.48 13.60
N GLU A 104 -8.66 5.08 12.42
CA GLU A 104 -9.13 6.45 12.31
C GLU A 104 -10.56 6.63 12.86
N ILE A 105 -11.41 5.60 12.80
CA ILE A 105 -12.74 5.61 13.45
C ILE A 105 -12.70 5.20 14.94
N LYS A 106 -11.51 5.01 15.51
CA LYS A 106 -11.26 4.59 16.91
C LYS A 106 -11.74 3.18 17.26
N ASP A 107 -11.95 2.32 16.27
CA ASP A 107 -12.13 0.88 16.51
C ASP A 107 -10.76 0.20 16.68
N TYR A 108 -10.15 0.43 17.84
CA TYR A 108 -8.81 -0.06 18.16
C TYR A 108 -8.77 -1.59 18.29
N GLN A 109 -9.86 -2.22 18.74
CA GLN A 109 -9.95 -3.68 18.82
C GLN A 109 -10.00 -4.30 17.43
N GLY A 110 -10.83 -3.74 16.54
CA GLY A 110 -10.87 -4.15 15.13
C GLY A 110 -9.52 -3.97 14.44
N TYR A 111 -8.83 -2.84 14.70
CA TYR A 111 -7.47 -2.61 14.21
C TYR A 111 -6.49 -3.70 14.65
N ILE A 112 -6.42 -3.96 15.97
CA ILE A 112 -5.52 -4.96 16.55
C ILE A 112 -5.79 -6.33 15.94
N HIS A 113 -7.07 -6.74 15.89
CA HIS A 113 -7.46 -8.04 15.37
C HIS A 113 -7.02 -8.21 13.92
N LEU A 114 -7.32 -7.22 13.09
CA LEU A 114 -7.00 -7.27 11.66
C LEU A 114 -5.49 -7.29 11.43
N ILE A 115 -4.73 -6.36 12.01
CA ILE A 115 -3.27 -6.32 11.83
C ILE A 115 -2.58 -7.57 12.38
N SER A 116 -3.00 -8.07 13.56
CA SER A 116 -2.39 -9.27 14.15
C SER A 116 -2.69 -10.55 13.35
N SER A 117 -3.76 -10.54 12.55
CA SER A 117 -4.09 -11.65 11.64
C SER A 117 -3.24 -11.67 10.37
N LEU A 118 -2.62 -10.54 10.01
CA LEU A 118 -1.80 -10.41 8.80
C LEU A 118 -0.36 -10.85 9.10
N SER A 119 0.04 -12.02 8.58
CA SER A 119 1.41 -12.53 8.70
C SER A 119 2.29 -12.06 7.53
N ASP A 120 2.59 -10.74 7.46
CA ASP A 120 3.50 -10.19 6.44
C ASP A 120 4.66 -9.41 7.07
N LYS A 121 5.89 -9.82 6.78
CA LYS A 121 7.10 -9.19 7.33
C LYS A 121 7.23 -7.70 7.00
N ARG A 122 6.66 -7.25 5.88
CA ARG A 122 6.67 -5.82 5.50
C ARG A 122 5.88 -4.97 6.48
N LEU A 123 4.92 -5.55 7.19
CA LEU A 123 4.16 -4.86 8.22
C LEU A 123 4.95 -4.69 9.50
N ASP A 124 5.76 -5.68 9.88
CA ASP A 124 6.60 -5.61 11.08
C ASP A 124 7.64 -4.49 11.04
N GLU A 125 8.00 -4.04 9.83
CA GLU A 125 8.95 -2.96 9.58
C GLU A 125 8.27 -1.62 9.24
N ASP A 126 6.95 -1.61 9.03
CA ASP A 126 6.22 -0.37 8.74
C ASP A 126 5.99 0.41 10.04
N ILE A 127 6.76 1.49 10.20
CA ILE A 127 6.75 2.30 11.41
C ILE A 127 5.35 2.86 11.72
N ASP A 128 4.55 3.23 10.72
CA ASP A 128 3.23 3.83 10.93
C ASP A 128 2.25 2.77 11.43
N VAL A 129 2.20 1.63 10.75
CA VAL A 129 1.32 0.51 11.12
C VAL A 129 1.66 -0.02 12.53
N VAL A 130 2.95 -0.22 12.82
CA VAL A 130 3.40 -0.75 14.11
C VAL A 130 3.23 0.29 15.23
N LEU A 131 3.41 1.58 14.95
CA LEU A 131 3.14 2.65 15.92
C LEU A 131 1.65 2.72 16.24
N LYS A 132 0.78 2.70 15.24
CA LYS A 132 -0.67 2.65 15.41
C LYS A 132 -1.11 1.38 16.16
N LEU A 133 -0.42 0.27 15.97
CA LEU A 133 -0.63 -0.97 16.75
C LEU A 133 -0.29 -0.78 18.23
N ALA A 134 0.87 -0.22 18.53
CA ALA A 134 1.27 0.08 19.91
C ALA A 134 0.27 1.03 20.60
N GLN A 135 -0.14 2.10 19.91
CA GLN A 135 -1.15 3.05 20.41
C GLN A 135 -2.52 2.38 20.60
N SER A 136 -2.93 1.50 19.68
CA SER A 136 -4.18 0.74 19.84
C SER A 136 -4.13 -0.17 21.06
N TYR A 137 -2.98 -0.77 21.37
CA TYR A 137 -2.79 -1.50 22.62
C TYR A 137 -2.89 -0.60 23.85
N GLU A 138 -2.36 0.63 23.81
CA GLU A 138 -2.56 1.61 24.91
C GLU A 138 -4.04 1.95 25.10
N TYR A 139 -4.76 2.29 24.02
CA TYR A 139 -6.18 2.64 24.07
C TYR A 139 -7.10 1.49 24.49
N THR A 140 -6.63 0.25 24.38
CA THR A 140 -7.34 -0.96 24.82
C THR A 140 -6.81 -1.53 26.13
N GLU A 141 -6.02 -0.74 26.87
CA GLU A 141 -5.45 -1.06 28.19
C GLU A 141 -4.51 -2.28 28.20
N GLN A 142 -4.08 -2.75 27.03
CA GLN A 142 -3.12 -3.84 26.86
C GLN A 142 -1.67 -3.32 26.99
N SER A 143 -1.35 -2.75 28.14
CA SER A 143 -0.08 -2.03 28.40
C SER A 143 1.17 -2.86 28.14
N ASP A 144 1.16 -4.16 28.46
CA ASP A 144 2.31 -5.04 28.26
C ASP A 144 2.63 -5.21 26.77
N LYS A 145 1.59 -5.43 25.94
CA LYS A 145 1.74 -5.55 24.48
C LYS A 145 2.14 -4.23 23.83
N ALA A 146 1.62 -3.11 24.33
CA ALA A 146 2.03 -1.78 23.90
C ALA A 146 3.54 -1.57 24.12
N LYS A 147 4.03 -1.85 25.34
CA LYS A 147 5.46 -1.74 25.69
C LYS A 147 6.33 -2.67 24.87
N GLU A 148 5.90 -3.91 24.63
CA GLU A 148 6.63 -4.84 23.77
C GLU A 148 6.76 -4.31 22.33
N THR A 149 5.65 -3.77 21.80
CA THR A 149 5.61 -3.19 20.45
C THR A 149 6.50 -1.95 20.35
N TYR A 150 6.48 -1.06 21.35
CA TYR A 150 7.38 0.10 21.41
C TYR A 150 8.86 -0.30 21.52
N LYS A 151 9.20 -1.33 22.32
CA LYS A 151 10.57 -1.85 22.38
C LYS A 151 11.05 -2.33 21.01
N ARG A 152 10.17 -2.97 20.23
CA ARG A 152 10.48 -3.37 18.86
C ARG A 152 10.78 -2.16 17.98
N LEU A 153 9.93 -1.13 18.01
CA LEU A 153 10.13 0.11 17.26
C LEU A 153 11.45 0.82 17.63
N VAL A 154 11.82 0.85 18.91
CA VAL A 154 13.09 1.45 19.37
C VAL A 154 14.31 0.72 18.79
N LYS A 155 14.25 -0.60 18.57
CA LYS A 155 15.37 -1.33 17.94
C LYS A 155 15.64 -0.83 16.52
N TYR A 156 14.60 -0.51 15.76
CA TYR A 156 14.71 0.02 14.39
C TYR A 156 14.97 1.53 14.36
N HIS A 157 14.47 2.26 15.36
CA HIS A 157 14.58 3.72 15.47
C HIS A 157 15.18 4.16 16.81
N PRO A 158 16.44 3.81 17.10
CA PRO A 158 17.06 4.00 18.43
C PRO A 158 17.26 5.47 18.80
N ASN A 159 17.17 6.39 17.84
CA ASN A 159 17.32 7.83 18.07
C ASN A 159 15.98 8.55 18.29
N SER A 160 14.85 7.86 18.18
CA SER A 160 13.53 8.47 18.40
C SER A 160 13.31 8.77 19.87
N LYS A 161 13.31 10.06 20.24
CA LYS A 161 12.97 10.50 21.60
C LYS A 161 11.55 10.09 21.99
N PHE A 162 10.59 10.27 21.08
CA PHE A 162 9.19 9.89 21.29
C PHE A 162 9.03 8.41 21.71
N LEU A 163 9.73 7.49 21.03
CA LEU A 163 9.63 6.06 21.36
C LEU A 163 10.31 5.73 22.69
N LYS A 164 11.36 6.46 23.06
CA LYS A 164 12.01 6.31 24.38
C LYS A 164 11.12 6.82 25.50
N ASP A 165 10.46 7.96 25.30
CA ASP A 165 9.52 8.53 26.26
C ASP A 165 8.33 7.59 26.50
N LYS A 166 7.89 6.84 25.49
CA LYS A 166 6.83 5.81 25.62
C LYS A 166 7.25 4.56 26.42
N LEU A 167 8.54 4.35 26.66
CA LEU A 167 9.06 3.24 27.45
C LEU A 167 9.48 3.66 28.87
N GLY A 168 9.52 4.97 29.15
CA GLY A 168 9.96 5.60 30.41
C GLY A 168 8.89 5.60 31.48
#